data_AF-A0A1A9MXJ0-F1
#
_entry.id   AF-A0A1A9MXJ0-F1
#
_cell.length_a   1.000
_cell.length_b   1.000
_cell.length_c   1.000
_cell.angle_alpha   90.00
_cell.angle_beta   90.00
_cell.angle_gamma   90.00
#
_symmetry.space_group_name_H-M   'P 1'
#
loop_
_entity.id
_entity.type
_entity.pdbx_description
1 polymer ?
#
loop_
_entity_poly.entity_id
_entity_poly.type
_entity_poly.pdbx_seq_one_letter_code
_entity_poly.pdbx_strand_id
1 'polypeptide(L)'
;MARPAAVSPDQIRTTVLAMLAEAELDPEHAPPTSERFRRVVAVRKLRARLGAGDPAMLSRTLNTIEAEVVRAGLAQVAIPGLPDPIAEQMRALWQAAVAVQLDEVVRLREDATRAAEASDAARRDAELRTEMLRVELADLRAQVTARDSELANLRADCRSLTERAATLNGAAAGLQAERDTVTATLAQTRQSHADEFAAVHTRYEGLSRQLLQETEHQRHALQAERERLAGQVSEARERVAALEGLRDRLLTELAGERDARQHAAAEAAALTTLVSEQRALLQTMQAAQPAQAATHGAASATPGRRRRTSATPSVATPSPAGPVAQARRKAR
;
A
#
# COMPACT_ATOMS: atom_id res chain seq x y z
N MET A 1 -76.63 18.55 93.23
CA MET A 1 -75.61 19.59 93.44
C MET A 1 -76.22 20.94 93.15
N ALA A 2 -76.05 21.93 94.04
CA ALA A 2 -76.60 23.26 93.85
C ALA A 2 -75.83 24.02 92.74
N ARG A 3 -76.52 24.91 92.01
CA ARG A 3 -75.84 25.87 91.12
C ARG A 3 -75.06 26.86 92.00
N PRO A 4 -73.79 27.21 91.66
CA PRO A 4 -73.15 28.37 92.26
C PRO A 4 -73.95 29.63 91.89
N ALA A 5 -74.06 30.58 92.82
CA ALA A 5 -74.73 31.84 92.56
C ALA A 5 -73.99 32.61 91.43
N ALA A 6 -74.75 33.15 90.48
CA ALA A 6 -74.20 33.97 89.41
C ALA A 6 -73.84 35.35 89.96
N VAL A 7 -72.55 35.55 90.25
CA VAL A 7 -72.03 36.85 90.70
C VAL A 7 -72.18 37.89 89.59
N SER A 8 -72.80 39.04 89.90
CA SER A 8 -73.03 40.10 88.92
C SER A 8 -71.78 40.97 88.69
N PRO A 9 -71.68 41.65 87.52
CA PRO A 9 -70.60 42.62 87.28
C PRO A 9 -70.56 43.75 88.33
N ASP A 10 -71.71 44.17 88.86
CA ASP A 10 -71.78 45.24 89.86
C ASP A 10 -71.38 44.76 91.26
N GLN A 11 -71.60 43.48 91.60
CA GLN A 11 -71.03 42.84 92.79
C GLN A 11 -69.50 42.74 92.67
N ILE A 12 -68.98 42.47 91.48
CA ILE A 12 -67.54 42.53 91.20
C ILE A 12 -67.02 43.97 91.35
N ARG A 13 -67.66 44.97 90.73
CA ARG A 13 -67.23 46.37 90.81
C ARG A 13 -67.26 46.90 92.25
N THR A 14 -68.33 46.64 93.01
CA THR A 14 -68.43 47.04 94.42
C THR A 14 -67.41 46.34 95.32
N THR A 15 -67.16 45.04 95.15
CA THR A 15 -66.11 44.35 95.94
C THR A 15 -64.68 44.75 95.54
N VAL A 16 -64.42 45.08 94.27
CA VAL A 16 -63.14 45.66 93.83
C VAL A 16 -62.93 47.05 94.44
N LEU A 17 -63.94 47.93 94.41
CA LEU A 17 -63.85 49.26 95.03
C LEU A 17 -63.71 49.18 96.55
N ALA A 18 -64.42 48.28 97.23
CA ALA A 18 -64.22 48.01 98.65
C ALA A 18 -62.81 47.51 98.96
N MET A 19 -62.26 46.59 98.16
CA MET A 19 -60.87 46.13 98.30
C MET A 19 -59.81 47.22 98.06
N LEU A 20 -60.14 48.29 97.33
CA LEU A 20 -59.27 49.46 97.13
C LEU A 20 -59.38 50.44 98.31
N ALA A 21 -60.60 50.68 98.81
CA ALA A 21 -60.83 51.51 100.00
C ALA A 21 -60.21 50.88 101.27
N GLU A 22 -60.38 49.57 101.47
CA GLU A 22 -59.74 48.81 102.57
C GLU A 22 -58.22 48.73 102.46
N ALA A 23 -57.63 49.09 101.32
CA ALA A 23 -56.19 49.13 101.11
C ALA A 23 -55.59 50.53 101.28
N GLU A 24 -56.35 51.45 101.90
CA GLU A 24 -55.96 52.84 102.18
C GLU A 24 -55.49 53.58 100.92
N LEU A 25 -56.24 53.44 99.82
CA LEU A 25 -56.22 54.44 98.75
C LEU A 25 -56.97 55.70 99.22
N ASP A 26 -56.28 56.50 100.03
CA ASP A 26 -56.69 57.87 100.36
C ASP A 26 -56.88 58.68 99.06
N PRO A 27 -58.06 59.28 98.82
CA PRO A 27 -58.38 59.89 97.53
C PRO A 27 -57.58 61.17 97.23
N GLU A 28 -56.86 61.73 98.21
CA GLU A 28 -56.21 63.04 98.10
C GLU A 28 -54.70 63.00 97.75
N HIS A 29 -54.01 61.87 97.90
CA HIS A 29 -52.53 61.89 97.97
C HIS A 29 -51.74 60.98 97.00
N ALA A 30 -52.36 60.10 96.20
CA ALA A 30 -51.67 59.48 95.06
C ALA A 30 -52.62 58.88 94.00
N PRO A 31 -52.37 59.11 92.68
CA PRO A 31 -53.18 58.49 91.64
C PRO A 31 -52.98 56.96 91.56
N PRO A 32 -54.05 56.18 91.31
CA PRO A 32 -53.96 54.73 91.13
C PRO A 32 -53.24 54.36 89.82
N THR A 33 -52.04 53.80 89.94
CA THR A 33 -51.31 53.20 88.82
C THR A 33 -51.69 51.72 88.63
N SER A 34 -51.58 51.20 87.40
CA SER A 34 -51.87 49.79 87.06
C SER A 34 -51.15 48.79 87.98
N GLU A 35 -49.87 49.01 88.27
CA GLU A 35 -49.08 48.15 89.15
C GLU A 35 -49.63 48.13 90.59
N ARG A 36 -50.07 49.27 91.12
CA ARG A 36 -50.74 49.35 92.44
C ARG A 36 -52.07 48.62 92.42
N PHE A 37 -52.90 48.86 91.40
CA PHE A 37 -54.20 48.19 91.23
C PHE A 37 -54.03 46.66 91.24
N ARG A 38 -53.10 46.12 90.44
CA ARG A 38 -52.82 44.66 90.36
C ARG A 38 -52.22 44.07 91.64
N ARG A 39 -51.48 44.87 92.42
CA ARG A 39 -50.90 44.46 93.71
C ARG A 39 -51.98 44.31 94.79
N VAL A 40 -52.95 45.23 94.82
CA VAL A 40 -54.11 45.17 95.74
C VAL A 40 -55.13 44.13 95.26
N VAL A 41 -55.60 44.27 94.01
CA VAL A 41 -56.72 43.52 93.42
C VAL A 41 -56.18 42.49 92.41
N ALA A 42 -56.38 41.21 92.71
CA ALA A 42 -56.01 40.11 91.83
C ALA A 42 -57.15 39.09 91.75
N VAL A 43 -57.34 38.43 90.60
CA VAL A 43 -58.44 37.48 90.34
C VAL A 43 -58.59 36.42 91.46
N ARG A 44 -57.47 35.93 92.02
CA ARG A 44 -57.46 34.99 93.15
C ARG A 44 -58.02 35.59 94.45
N LYS A 45 -57.67 36.85 94.79
CA LYS A 45 -58.17 37.56 95.99
C LYS A 45 -59.65 37.91 95.82
N LEU A 46 -60.02 38.42 94.66
CA LEU A 46 -61.39 38.80 94.31
C LEU A 46 -62.34 37.58 94.38
N ARG A 47 -61.96 36.46 93.75
CA ARG A 47 -62.70 35.18 93.84
C ARG A 47 -62.79 34.64 95.28
N ALA A 48 -61.78 34.86 96.11
CA ALA A 48 -61.81 34.44 97.51
C ALA A 48 -62.82 35.23 98.36
N ARG A 49 -63.07 36.51 98.05
CA ARG A 49 -64.12 37.32 98.70
C ARG A 49 -65.52 37.09 98.13
N LEU A 50 -65.65 36.82 96.84
CA LEU A 50 -66.93 36.57 96.17
C LEU A 50 -67.44 35.12 96.34
N GLY A 51 -66.60 34.19 96.81
CA GLY A 51 -66.93 32.77 97.03
C GLY A 51 -67.10 31.94 95.74
N ALA A 52 -67.55 32.55 94.65
CA ALA A 52 -67.74 31.96 93.32
C ALA A 52 -67.26 32.92 92.21
N GLY A 53 -67.22 32.42 90.97
CA GLY A 53 -66.91 33.21 89.77
C GLY A 53 -65.98 32.51 88.79
N ASP A 54 -66.21 32.73 87.50
CA ASP A 54 -65.37 32.27 86.40
C ASP A 54 -64.11 33.15 86.30
N PRO A 55 -62.88 32.59 86.34
CA PRO A 55 -61.65 33.36 86.28
C PRO A 55 -61.46 34.14 84.97
N ALA A 56 -62.02 33.69 83.84
CA ALA A 56 -61.94 34.41 82.57
C ALA A 56 -62.86 35.64 82.54
N MET A 57 -64.06 35.53 83.10
CA MET A 57 -64.99 36.66 83.25
C MET A 57 -64.49 37.67 84.27
N LEU A 58 -63.98 37.18 85.42
CA LEU A 58 -63.32 38.00 86.44
C LEU A 58 -62.09 38.72 85.88
N SER A 59 -61.25 38.06 85.06
CA SER A 59 -60.10 38.69 84.42
C SER A 59 -60.50 39.83 83.47
N ARG A 60 -61.51 39.61 82.62
CA ARG A 60 -62.00 40.66 81.69
C ARG A 60 -62.59 41.86 82.45
N THR A 61 -63.47 41.62 83.41
CA THR A 61 -64.10 42.70 84.20
C THR A 61 -63.09 43.44 85.07
N LEU A 62 -62.13 42.74 85.69
CA LEU A 62 -61.03 43.35 86.46
C LEU A 62 -60.12 44.20 85.56
N ASN A 63 -59.82 43.78 84.33
CA ASN A 63 -59.06 44.59 83.36
C ASN A 63 -59.85 45.83 82.88
N THR A 64 -61.18 45.72 82.72
CA THR A 64 -62.03 46.89 82.42
C THR A 64 -62.03 47.88 83.59
N ILE A 65 -62.21 47.39 84.82
CA ILE A 65 -62.19 48.25 86.03
C ILE A 65 -60.77 48.84 86.24
N GLU A 66 -59.70 48.11 85.94
CA GLU A 66 -58.34 48.67 85.92
C GLU A 66 -58.23 49.84 84.95
N ALA A 67 -58.69 49.67 83.71
CA ALA A 67 -58.66 50.71 82.69
C ALA A 67 -59.58 51.91 83.01
N GLU A 68 -60.66 51.71 83.75
CA GLU A 68 -61.53 52.76 84.27
C GLU A 68 -60.87 53.52 85.43
N VAL A 69 -60.39 52.81 86.46
CA VAL A 69 -59.80 53.39 87.68
C VAL A 69 -58.50 54.12 87.40
N VAL A 70 -57.61 53.56 86.56
CA VAL A 70 -56.37 54.25 86.16
C VAL A 70 -56.68 55.49 85.30
N ARG A 71 -57.72 55.45 84.46
CA ARG A 71 -58.16 56.61 83.66
C ARG A 71 -58.78 57.71 84.51
N ALA A 72 -59.62 57.35 85.48
CA ALA A 72 -60.17 58.30 86.46
C ALA A 72 -59.06 58.92 87.33
N GLY A 73 -58.12 58.09 87.79
CA GLY A 73 -56.94 58.53 88.54
C GLY A 73 -56.05 59.51 87.77
N LEU A 74 -55.85 59.30 86.47
CA LEU A 74 -55.14 60.24 85.60
C LEU A 74 -55.92 61.54 85.34
N ALA A 75 -57.25 61.49 85.31
CA ALA A 75 -58.10 62.68 85.22
C ALA A 75 -58.09 63.51 86.52
N GLN A 76 -57.81 62.89 87.66
CA GLN A 76 -57.73 63.52 88.99
C GLN A 76 -56.31 64.03 89.34
N VAL A 77 -55.34 63.99 88.42
CA VAL A 77 -54.02 64.64 88.63
C VAL A 77 -54.13 66.15 88.45
N ALA A 78 -54.79 66.81 89.41
CA ALA A 78 -54.73 68.24 89.58
C ALA A 78 -53.36 68.61 90.16
N ILE A 79 -52.56 69.40 89.43
CA ILE A 79 -51.31 69.95 89.96
C ILE A 79 -51.70 71.07 90.95
N PRO A 80 -51.42 70.92 92.27
CA PRO A 80 -51.96 71.83 93.28
C PRO A 80 -51.45 73.27 93.05
N GLY A 81 -52.38 74.21 92.97
CA GLY A 81 -52.11 75.63 92.72
C GLY A 81 -52.18 76.06 91.24
N LEU A 82 -52.40 75.14 90.29
CA LEU A 82 -52.63 75.48 88.89
C LEU A 82 -54.14 75.68 88.61
N PRO A 83 -54.59 76.84 88.07
CA PRO A 83 -55.99 77.01 87.68
C PRO A 83 -56.43 76.00 86.62
N ASP A 84 -57.66 75.47 86.76
CA ASP A 84 -58.24 74.46 85.86
C ASP A 84 -58.04 74.72 84.35
N PRO A 85 -58.32 75.92 83.79
CA PRO A 85 -58.11 76.16 82.36
C PRO A 85 -56.65 76.03 81.93
N ILE A 86 -55.68 76.33 82.81
CA ILE A 86 -54.24 76.15 82.53
C ILE A 86 -53.87 74.67 82.64
N ALA A 87 -54.44 73.94 83.59
CA ALA A 87 -54.25 72.49 83.70
C ALA A 87 -54.84 71.73 82.49
N GLU A 88 -55.95 72.21 81.92
CA GLU A 88 -56.50 71.71 80.65
C GLU A 88 -55.62 72.06 79.45
N GLN A 89 -55.13 73.30 79.36
CA GLN A 89 -54.22 73.70 78.29
C GLN A 89 -52.90 72.93 78.31
N MET A 90 -52.33 72.67 79.49
CA MET A 90 -51.15 71.81 79.64
C MET A 90 -51.43 70.36 79.27
N ARG A 91 -52.60 69.81 79.64
CA ARG A 91 -53.03 68.46 79.19
C ARG A 91 -53.18 68.39 77.68
N ALA A 92 -53.75 69.41 77.04
CA ALA A 92 -53.89 69.48 75.58
C ALA A 92 -52.53 69.59 74.87
N LEU A 93 -51.62 70.44 75.37
CA LEU A 93 -50.25 70.56 74.84
C LEU A 93 -49.45 69.26 75.01
N TRP A 94 -49.57 68.57 76.14
CA TRP A 94 -48.94 67.28 76.36
C TRP A 94 -49.51 66.19 75.45
N GLN A 95 -50.84 66.13 75.29
CA GLN A 95 -51.49 65.21 74.35
C GLN A 95 -51.06 65.47 72.90
N ALA A 96 -50.93 66.73 72.48
CA ALA A 96 -50.42 67.10 71.16
C ALA A 96 -48.95 66.69 70.98
N ALA A 97 -48.09 66.93 71.97
CA ALA A 97 -46.68 66.52 71.92
C ALA A 97 -46.52 64.99 71.86
N VAL A 98 -47.30 64.24 72.65
CA VAL A 98 -47.31 62.77 72.61
C VAL A 98 -47.88 62.25 71.29
N ALA A 99 -48.89 62.91 70.70
CA ALA A 99 -49.38 62.56 69.37
C ALA A 99 -48.30 62.72 68.30
N VAL A 100 -47.57 63.85 68.29
CA VAL A 100 -46.45 64.07 67.35
C VAL A 100 -45.35 63.02 67.56
N GLN A 101 -44.98 62.69 68.80
CA GLN A 101 -43.99 61.64 69.07
C GLN A 101 -44.47 60.24 68.65
N LEU A 102 -45.76 59.94 68.76
CA LEU A 102 -46.33 58.67 68.27
C LEU A 102 -46.34 58.63 66.73
N ASP A 103 -46.69 59.73 66.06
CA ASP A 103 -46.61 59.85 64.60
C ASP A 103 -45.17 59.71 64.09
N GLU A 104 -44.19 60.28 64.79
CA GLU A 104 -42.76 60.10 64.50
C GLU A 104 -42.31 58.65 64.68
N VAL A 105 -42.73 57.98 65.76
CA VAL A 105 -42.44 56.54 65.98
C VAL A 105 -43.11 55.65 64.94
N VAL A 106 -44.33 55.97 64.50
CA VAL A 106 -45.01 55.26 63.40
C VAL A 106 -44.26 55.46 62.08
N ARG A 107 -43.87 56.69 61.73
CA ARG A 107 -43.07 56.97 60.53
C ARG A 107 -41.72 56.26 60.56
N LEU A 108 -40.97 56.34 61.67
CA LEU A 108 -39.70 55.63 61.84
C LEU A 108 -39.87 54.11 61.73
N ARG A 109 -41.00 53.55 62.19
CA ARG A 109 -41.32 52.14 62.01
C ARG A 109 -41.62 51.81 60.55
N GLU A 110 -42.37 52.64 59.83
CA GLU A 110 -42.66 52.48 58.40
C GLU A 110 -41.41 52.64 57.52
N ASP A 111 -40.52 53.58 57.84
CA ASP A 111 -39.23 53.73 57.19
C ASP A 111 -38.33 52.52 57.48
N ALA A 112 -38.31 52.00 58.71
CA ALA A 112 -37.56 50.81 59.07
C ALA A 112 -38.09 49.54 58.39
N THR A 113 -39.42 49.35 58.27
CA THR A 113 -39.97 48.22 57.52
C THR A 113 -39.69 48.35 56.03
N ARG A 114 -39.86 49.53 55.43
CA ARG A 114 -39.51 49.79 54.01
C ARG A 114 -38.02 49.54 53.75
N ALA A 115 -37.13 49.94 54.65
CA ALA A 115 -35.69 49.69 54.55
C ALA A 115 -35.35 48.19 54.69
N ALA A 116 -35.99 47.48 55.61
CA ALA A 116 -35.82 46.03 55.76
C ALA A 116 -36.30 45.28 54.50
N GLU A 117 -37.51 45.57 54.01
CA GLU A 117 -38.10 45.01 52.80
C GLU A 117 -37.22 45.27 51.56
N ALA A 118 -36.69 46.49 51.40
CA ALA A 118 -35.75 46.83 50.34
C ALA A 118 -34.42 46.07 50.46
N SER A 119 -33.91 45.88 51.69
CA SER A 119 -32.68 45.11 51.92
C SER A 119 -32.86 43.62 51.61
N ASP A 120 -34.02 43.04 51.93
CA ASP A 120 -34.33 41.64 51.64
C ASP A 120 -34.69 41.42 50.16
N ALA A 121 -35.31 42.40 49.50
CA ALA A 121 -35.42 42.41 48.05
C ALA A 121 -34.03 42.37 47.41
N ALA A 122 -33.13 43.29 47.79
CA ALA A 122 -31.76 43.35 47.28
C ALA A 122 -30.93 42.09 47.57
N ARG A 123 -31.15 41.41 48.71
CA ARG A 123 -30.56 40.10 49.02
C ARG A 123 -31.02 39.02 48.04
N ARG A 124 -32.33 38.82 47.87
CA ARG A 124 -32.89 37.84 46.92
C ARG A 124 -32.42 38.12 45.50
N ASP A 125 -32.35 39.38 45.12
CA ASP A 125 -31.84 39.87 43.84
C ASP A 125 -30.36 39.51 43.63
N ALA A 126 -29.53 39.59 44.68
CA ALA A 126 -28.13 39.18 44.65
C ALA A 126 -27.98 37.65 44.62
N GLU A 127 -28.76 36.93 45.44
CA GLU A 127 -28.82 35.47 45.48
C GLU A 127 -29.16 34.90 44.09
N LEU A 128 -30.25 35.36 43.47
CA LEU A 128 -30.66 34.97 42.11
C LEU A 128 -29.56 35.23 41.07
N ARG A 129 -28.88 36.38 41.13
CA ARG A 129 -27.72 36.66 40.26
C ARG A 129 -26.56 35.69 40.52
N THR A 130 -26.30 35.32 41.77
CA THR A 130 -25.23 34.33 42.06
C THR A 130 -25.58 32.92 41.61
N GLU A 131 -26.85 32.48 41.70
CA GLU A 131 -27.24 31.17 41.15
C GLU A 131 -27.20 31.16 39.62
N MET A 132 -27.67 32.23 38.96
CA MET A 132 -27.56 32.41 37.51
C MET A 132 -26.09 32.31 37.04
N LEU A 133 -25.19 33.07 37.67
CA LEU A 133 -23.76 33.04 37.36
C LEU A 133 -23.11 31.68 37.66
N ARG A 134 -23.61 30.90 38.63
CA ARG A 134 -23.14 29.52 38.88
C ARG A 134 -23.57 28.55 37.78
N VAL A 135 -24.79 28.70 37.26
CA VAL A 135 -25.29 27.90 36.12
C VAL A 135 -24.48 28.22 34.87
N GLU A 136 -24.33 29.50 34.51
CA GLU A 136 -23.52 29.93 33.36
C GLU A 136 -22.07 29.42 33.46
N LEU A 137 -21.47 29.50 34.64
CA LEU A 137 -20.12 28.98 34.92
C LEU A 137 -20.03 27.44 34.87
N ALA A 138 -21.11 26.72 35.20
CA ALA A 138 -21.18 25.27 35.03
C ALA A 138 -21.31 24.89 33.54
N ASP A 139 -22.16 25.59 32.79
CA ASP A 139 -22.36 25.37 31.35
C ASP A 139 -21.09 25.69 30.55
N LEU A 140 -20.39 26.77 30.88
CA LEU A 140 -19.10 27.11 30.27
C LEU A 140 -18.03 26.05 30.57
N ARG A 141 -17.99 25.49 31.80
CA ARG A 141 -17.09 24.37 32.13
C ARG A 141 -17.44 23.11 31.34
N ALA A 142 -18.72 22.77 31.23
CA ALA A 142 -19.17 21.64 30.41
C ALA A 142 -18.75 21.81 28.95
N GLN A 143 -18.97 22.99 28.36
CA GLN A 143 -18.55 23.33 27.00
C GLN A 143 -17.03 23.21 26.80
N VAL A 144 -16.21 23.70 27.75
CA VAL A 144 -14.75 23.54 27.70
C VAL A 144 -14.37 22.05 27.72
N THR A 145 -14.91 21.25 28.65
CA THR A 145 -14.59 19.81 28.70
C THR A 145 -15.03 19.04 27.44
N ALA A 146 -16.13 19.45 26.80
CA ALA A 146 -16.54 18.90 25.51
C ALA A 146 -15.53 19.25 24.40
N ARG A 147 -15.14 20.53 24.26
CA ARG A 147 -14.13 20.98 23.30
C ARG A 147 -12.77 20.31 23.53
N ASP A 148 -12.34 20.12 24.77
CA ASP A 148 -11.10 19.40 25.10
C ASP A 148 -11.16 17.93 24.67
N SER A 149 -12.30 17.26 24.81
CA SER A 149 -12.50 15.89 24.34
C SER A 149 -12.46 15.79 22.81
N GLU A 150 -13.07 16.74 22.11
CA GLU A 150 -13.02 16.83 20.64
C GLU A 150 -11.59 17.10 20.15
N LEU A 151 -10.84 18.00 20.80
CA LEU A 151 -9.43 18.25 20.51
C LEU A 151 -8.54 17.04 20.81
N ALA A 152 -8.83 16.26 21.85
CA ALA A 152 -8.14 15.00 22.12
C ALA A 152 -8.39 13.96 21.00
N ASN A 153 -9.63 13.81 20.55
CA ASN A 153 -10.01 12.90 19.46
C ASN A 153 -9.34 13.32 18.13
N LEU A 154 -9.47 14.59 17.74
CA LEU A 154 -8.81 15.12 16.53
C LEU A 154 -7.29 14.94 16.57
N ARG A 155 -6.66 15.13 17.74
CA ARG A 155 -5.21 14.85 17.92
C ARG A 155 -4.88 13.36 17.82
N ALA A 156 -5.80 12.44 18.09
CA ALA A 156 -5.60 11.00 17.88
C ALA A 156 -5.77 10.65 16.38
N ASP A 157 -6.80 11.18 15.73
CA ASP A 157 -7.05 10.98 14.29
C ASP A 157 -5.90 11.53 13.43
N CYS A 158 -5.38 12.72 13.74
CA CYS A 158 -4.20 13.26 13.04
C CYS A 158 -2.95 12.38 13.17
N ARG A 159 -2.73 11.73 14.33
CA ARG A 159 -1.63 10.77 14.51
C ARG A 159 -1.85 9.50 13.69
N SER A 160 -3.03 8.90 13.79
CA SER A 160 -3.47 7.74 12.99
C SER A 160 -3.33 7.99 11.48
N LEU A 161 -3.71 9.18 10.99
CA LEU A 161 -3.55 9.57 9.58
C LEU A 161 -2.08 9.79 9.19
N THR A 162 -1.25 10.34 10.08
CA THR A 162 0.18 10.55 9.84
C THR A 162 0.93 9.21 9.78
N GLU A 163 0.59 8.26 10.66
CA GLU A 163 1.11 6.89 10.66
C GLU A 163 0.72 6.15 9.36
N ARG A 164 -0.54 6.27 8.91
CA ARG A 164 -1.00 5.73 7.62
C ARG A 164 -0.28 6.37 6.44
N ALA A 165 -0.05 7.68 6.45
CA ALA A 165 0.71 8.36 5.41
C ALA A 165 2.17 7.87 5.37
N ALA A 166 2.80 7.68 6.54
CA ALA A 166 4.16 7.16 6.63
C ALA A 166 4.27 5.71 6.10
N THR A 167 3.33 4.83 6.42
CA THR A 167 3.35 3.44 5.91
C THR A 167 3.07 3.37 4.41
N LEU A 168 2.14 4.18 3.88
CA LEU A 168 1.88 4.28 2.45
C LEU A 168 3.08 4.85 1.68
N ASN A 169 3.77 5.87 2.21
CA ASN A 169 5.00 6.40 1.61
C ASN A 169 6.12 5.36 1.60
N GLY A 170 6.26 4.57 2.68
CA GLY A 170 7.20 3.45 2.72
C GLY A 170 6.91 2.36 1.69
N ALA A 171 5.63 1.99 1.53
CA ALA A 171 5.19 1.04 0.51
C ALA A 171 5.41 1.55 -0.92
N ALA A 172 5.14 2.84 -1.18
CA ALA A 172 5.38 3.47 -2.47
C ALA A 172 6.88 3.49 -2.82
N ALA A 173 7.75 3.83 -1.86
CA ALA A 173 9.20 3.78 -2.04
C ALA A 173 9.71 2.35 -2.30
N GLY A 174 9.15 1.34 -1.62
CA GLY A 174 9.44 -0.08 -1.87
C GLY A 174 9.08 -0.50 -3.29
N LEU A 175 7.84 -0.23 -3.73
CA LEU A 175 7.38 -0.54 -5.10
C LEU A 175 8.19 0.20 -6.19
N GLN A 176 8.68 1.40 -5.89
CA GLN A 176 9.56 2.12 -6.81
C GLN A 176 10.95 1.47 -6.89
N ALA A 177 11.54 1.07 -5.77
CA ALA A 177 12.81 0.32 -5.77
C ALA A 177 12.69 -1.03 -6.49
N GLU A 178 11.59 -1.77 -6.28
CA GLU A 178 11.29 -3.00 -7.04
C GLU A 178 11.22 -2.73 -8.55
N ARG A 179 10.46 -1.71 -8.97
CA ARG A 179 10.39 -1.29 -10.38
C ARG A 179 11.76 -0.94 -10.96
N ASP A 180 12.61 -0.24 -10.20
CA ASP A 180 13.94 0.16 -10.66
C ASP A 180 14.87 -1.06 -10.81
N THR A 181 14.78 -2.07 -9.92
CA THR A 181 15.50 -3.36 -10.10
C THR A 181 14.98 -4.17 -11.29
N VAL A 182 13.65 -4.20 -11.53
CA VAL A 182 13.05 -4.92 -12.67
C VAL A 182 13.41 -4.25 -14.00
N THR A 183 13.46 -2.91 -14.04
CA THR A 183 13.89 -2.20 -15.27
C THR A 183 15.38 -2.34 -15.53
N ALA A 184 16.23 -2.33 -14.50
CA ALA A 184 17.67 -2.58 -14.65
C ALA A 184 17.97 -4.02 -15.14
N THR A 185 17.31 -5.04 -14.57
CA THR A 185 17.48 -6.44 -15.01
C THR A 185 16.90 -6.69 -16.40
N LEU A 186 15.80 -6.02 -16.78
CA LEU A 186 15.28 -6.03 -18.15
C LEU A 186 16.23 -5.35 -19.16
N ALA A 187 16.92 -4.28 -18.78
CA ALA A 187 17.94 -3.66 -19.61
C ALA A 187 19.16 -4.58 -19.79
N GLN A 188 19.64 -5.21 -18.70
CA GLN A 188 20.77 -6.14 -18.73
C GLN A 188 20.49 -7.37 -19.60
N THR A 189 19.32 -8.00 -19.46
CA THR A 189 18.93 -9.18 -20.27
C THR A 189 18.74 -8.84 -21.75
N ARG A 190 18.22 -7.64 -22.06
CA ARG A 190 18.19 -7.15 -23.45
C ARG A 190 19.58 -6.96 -24.04
N GLN A 191 20.52 -6.41 -23.26
CA GLN A 191 21.91 -6.25 -23.71
C GLN A 191 22.57 -7.61 -23.94
N SER A 192 22.47 -8.56 -23.01
CA SER A 192 23.08 -9.88 -23.19
C SER A 192 22.51 -10.62 -24.41
N HIS A 193 21.21 -10.52 -24.68
CA HIS A 193 20.64 -11.08 -25.90
C HIS A 193 21.11 -10.37 -27.18
N ALA A 194 21.29 -9.05 -27.16
CA ALA A 194 21.87 -8.33 -28.30
C ALA A 194 23.33 -8.77 -28.57
N ASP A 195 24.12 -8.96 -27.52
CA ASP A 195 25.50 -9.46 -27.60
C ASP A 195 25.55 -10.92 -28.10
N GLU A 196 24.62 -11.77 -27.64
CA GLU A 196 24.44 -13.15 -28.13
C GLU A 196 24.07 -13.18 -29.63
N PHE A 197 23.12 -12.35 -30.07
CA PHE A 197 22.75 -12.26 -31.49
C PHE A 197 23.92 -11.75 -32.35
N ALA A 198 24.69 -10.76 -31.89
CA ALA A 198 25.89 -10.29 -32.58
C ALA A 198 26.98 -11.38 -32.67
N ALA A 199 27.17 -12.17 -31.60
CA ALA A 199 28.09 -13.30 -31.57
C ALA A 199 27.65 -14.46 -32.48
N VAL A 200 26.35 -14.70 -32.63
CA VAL A 200 25.82 -15.68 -33.59
C VAL A 200 25.96 -15.19 -35.03
N HIS A 201 25.65 -13.91 -35.29
CA HIS A 201 25.74 -13.32 -36.63
C HIS A 201 27.17 -13.31 -37.16
N THR A 202 28.15 -12.87 -36.36
CA THR A 202 29.57 -12.87 -36.72
C THR A 202 30.12 -14.29 -36.95
N ARG A 203 29.66 -15.30 -36.20
CA ARG A 203 29.99 -16.72 -36.47
C ARG A 203 29.39 -17.20 -37.79
N TYR A 204 28.14 -16.83 -38.10
CA TYR A 204 27.49 -17.19 -39.35
C TYR A 204 28.20 -16.55 -40.56
N GLU A 205 28.60 -15.27 -40.47
CA GLU A 205 29.43 -14.63 -41.50
C GLU A 205 30.81 -15.29 -41.65
N GLY A 206 31.45 -15.69 -40.55
CA GLY A 206 32.71 -16.43 -40.60
C GLY A 206 32.58 -17.74 -41.36
N LEU A 207 31.55 -18.54 -41.03
CA LEU A 207 31.26 -19.81 -41.68
C LEU A 207 30.85 -19.66 -43.15
N SER A 208 30.07 -18.64 -43.51
CA SER A 208 29.67 -18.42 -44.91
C SER A 208 30.84 -17.98 -45.79
N ARG A 209 31.75 -17.14 -45.28
CA ARG A 209 33.00 -16.78 -45.95
C ARG A 209 33.93 -17.98 -46.12
N GLN A 210 34.06 -18.83 -45.08
CA GLN A 210 34.83 -20.07 -45.15
C GLN A 210 34.25 -21.04 -46.20
N LEU A 211 32.94 -21.27 -46.20
CA LEU A 211 32.28 -22.13 -47.18
C LEU A 211 32.48 -21.63 -48.63
N LEU A 212 32.40 -20.31 -48.86
CA LEU A 212 32.69 -19.73 -50.17
C LEU A 212 34.14 -20.04 -50.59
N GLN A 213 35.12 -19.74 -49.74
CA GLN A 213 36.54 -20.00 -49.99
C GLN A 213 36.84 -21.50 -50.23
N GLU A 214 36.22 -22.39 -49.49
CA GLU A 214 36.34 -23.85 -49.71
C GLU A 214 35.76 -24.26 -51.07
N THR A 215 34.58 -23.74 -51.46
CA THR A 215 34.00 -24.06 -52.79
C THR A 215 34.79 -23.46 -53.95
N GLU A 216 35.43 -22.30 -53.77
CA GLU A 216 36.35 -21.70 -54.75
C GLU A 216 37.62 -22.55 -54.88
N HIS A 217 38.23 -22.95 -53.77
CA HIS A 217 39.39 -23.84 -53.76
C HIS A 217 39.09 -25.19 -54.41
N GLN A 218 37.93 -25.81 -54.10
CA GLN A 218 37.47 -27.05 -54.74
C GLN A 218 37.27 -26.90 -56.26
N ARG A 219 36.70 -25.77 -56.73
CA ARG A 219 36.56 -25.48 -58.17
C ARG A 219 37.92 -25.37 -58.85
N HIS A 220 38.87 -24.66 -58.26
CA HIS A 220 40.22 -24.51 -58.82
C HIS A 220 41.00 -25.83 -58.83
N ALA A 221 40.89 -26.66 -57.79
CA ALA A 221 41.48 -28.00 -57.75
C ALA A 221 40.92 -28.90 -58.86
N LEU A 222 39.59 -28.96 -59.00
CA LEU A 222 38.91 -29.73 -60.06
C LEU A 222 39.21 -29.19 -61.47
N GLN A 223 39.45 -27.89 -61.62
CA GLN A 223 39.90 -27.30 -62.89
C GLN A 223 41.33 -27.76 -63.23
N ALA A 224 42.27 -27.66 -62.30
CA ALA A 224 43.65 -28.09 -62.50
C ALA A 224 43.75 -29.61 -62.79
N GLU A 225 42.92 -30.43 -62.15
CA GLU A 225 42.80 -31.86 -62.47
C GLU A 225 42.24 -32.10 -63.88
N ARG A 226 41.22 -31.35 -64.31
CA ARG A 226 40.68 -31.43 -65.67
C ARG A 226 41.71 -31.02 -66.72
N GLU A 227 42.46 -29.95 -66.49
CA GLU A 227 43.51 -29.48 -67.39
C GLU A 227 44.66 -30.49 -67.49
N ARG A 228 45.09 -31.07 -66.35
CA ARG A 228 46.07 -32.16 -66.31
C ARG A 228 45.60 -33.41 -67.07
N LEU A 229 44.35 -33.84 -66.85
CA LEU A 229 43.78 -35.00 -67.54
C LEU A 229 43.59 -34.73 -69.05
N ALA A 230 43.21 -33.51 -69.43
CA ALA A 230 43.12 -33.10 -70.84
C ALA A 230 44.51 -33.17 -71.53
N GLY A 231 45.57 -32.69 -70.86
CA GLY A 231 46.95 -32.80 -71.34
C GLY A 231 47.42 -34.26 -71.49
N GLN A 232 47.12 -35.11 -70.51
CA GLN A 232 47.40 -36.56 -70.62
C GLN A 232 46.64 -37.22 -71.78
N VAL A 233 45.42 -36.77 -72.07
CA VAL A 233 44.63 -37.24 -73.21
C VAL A 233 45.15 -36.71 -74.55
N SER A 234 45.67 -35.48 -74.65
CA SER A 234 46.32 -35.00 -75.87
C SER A 234 47.65 -35.73 -76.12
N GLU A 235 48.51 -35.88 -75.11
CA GLU A 235 49.73 -36.69 -75.21
C GLU A 235 49.43 -38.13 -75.65
N ALA A 236 48.38 -38.76 -75.11
CA ALA A 236 47.99 -40.11 -75.49
C ALA A 236 47.51 -40.18 -76.96
N ARG A 237 46.74 -39.19 -77.42
CA ARG A 237 46.31 -39.08 -78.82
C ARG A 237 47.48 -38.86 -79.77
N GLU A 238 48.44 -38.01 -79.41
CA GLU A 238 49.65 -37.77 -80.20
C GLU A 238 50.52 -39.04 -80.30
N ARG A 239 50.69 -39.77 -79.19
CA ARG A 239 51.38 -41.07 -79.17
C ARG A 239 50.67 -42.11 -80.05
N VAL A 240 49.33 -42.18 -80.01
CA VAL A 240 48.55 -43.06 -80.88
C VAL A 240 48.75 -42.65 -82.35
N ALA A 241 48.53 -41.39 -82.72
CA ALA A 241 48.70 -40.91 -84.09
C ALA A 241 50.12 -41.12 -84.64
N ALA A 242 51.16 -40.99 -83.79
CA ALA A 242 52.53 -41.30 -84.16
C ALA A 242 52.75 -42.80 -84.40
N LEU A 243 52.18 -43.68 -83.57
CA LEU A 243 52.23 -45.13 -83.75
C LEU A 243 51.44 -45.59 -85.00
N GLU A 244 50.31 -44.95 -85.30
CA GLU A 244 49.53 -45.20 -86.52
C GLU A 244 50.29 -44.73 -87.76
N GLY A 245 50.89 -43.53 -87.74
CA GLY A 245 51.76 -43.05 -88.81
C GLY A 245 53.01 -43.93 -89.04
N LEU A 246 53.56 -44.55 -88.00
CA LEU A 246 54.63 -45.54 -88.12
C LEU A 246 54.12 -46.88 -88.68
N ARG A 247 52.96 -47.38 -88.21
CA ARG A 247 52.29 -48.57 -88.76
C ARG A 247 52.04 -48.42 -90.25
N ASP A 248 51.52 -47.28 -90.67
CA ASP A 248 51.10 -47.06 -92.06
C ASP A 248 52.31 -46.90 -92.99
N ARG A 249 53.41 -46.29 -92.52
CA ARG A 249 54.72 -46.33 -93.22
C ARG A 249 55.23 -47.76 -93.38
N LEU A 250 55.28 -48.55 -92.30
CA LEU A 250 55.72 -49.95 -92.35
C LEU A 250 54.83 -50.80 -93.27
N LEU A 251 53.53 -50.50 -93.38
CA LEU A 251 52.63 -51.14 -94.34
C LEU A 251 52.95 -50.75 -95.79
N THR A 252 53.29 -49.49 -96.06
CA THR A 252 53.76 -49.07 -97.41
C THR A 252 55.14 -49.63 -97.76
N GLU A 253 56.06 -49.75 -96.81
CA GLU A 253 57.37 -50.38 -96.98
C GLU A 253 57.21 -51.88 -97.27
N LEU A 254 56.34 -52.58 -96.52
CA LEU A 254 55.99 -53.99 -96.79
C LEU A 254 55.26 -54.20 -98.12
N ALA A 255 54.51 -53.21 -98.62
CA ALA A 255 53.93 -53.25 -99.96
C ALA A 255 55.04 -53.10 -101.02
N GLY A 256 55.88 -52.06 -100.91
CA GLY A 256 57.02 -51.84 -101.81
C GLY A 256 58.00 -53.01 -101.84
N GLU A 257 58.27 -53.65 -100.71
CA GLU A 257 59.05 -54.90 -100.65
C GLU A 257 58.36 -56.06 -101.38
N ARG A 258 57.05 -56.23 -101.24
CA ARG A 258 56.30 -57.28 -101.98
C ARG A 258 56.31 -57.02 -103.47
N ASP A 259 56.15 -55.77 -103.88
CA ASP A 259 56.13 -55.37 -105.29
C ASP A 259 57.53 -55.53 -105.89
N ALA A 260 58.60 -55.10 -105.19
CA ALA A 260 59.98 -55.33 -105.59
C ALA A 260 60.34 -56.83 -105.65
N ARG A 261 59.85 -57.66 -104.70
CA ARG A 261 60.01 -59.13 -104.75
C ARG A 261 59.23 -59.76 -105.92
N GLN A 262 58.04 -59.25 -106.25
CA GLN A 262 57.27 -59.67 -107.42
C GLN A 262 57.97 -59.28 -108.72
N HIS A 263 58.54 -58.07 -108.81
CA HIS A 263 59.33 -57.62 -109.95
C HIS A 263 60.59 -58.47 -110.10
N ALA A 264 61.38 -58.66 -109.04
CA ALA A 264 62.55 -59.54 -109.07
C ALA A 264 62.20 -61.01 -109.38
N ALA A 265 61.04 -61.50 -108.97
CA ALA A 265 60.55 -62.83 -109.34
C ALA A 265 60.08 -62.89 -110.81
N ALA A 266 59.49 -61.83 -111.35
CA ALA A 266 59.09 -61.72 -112.76
C ALA A 266 60.32 -61.54 -113.67
N GLU A 267 61.33 -60.78 -113.24
CA GLU A 267 62.64 -60.67 -113.88
C GLU A 267 63.38 -62.01 -113.85
N ALA A 268 63.42 -62.70 -112.70
CA ALA A 268 63.98 -64.04 -112.61
C ALA A 268 63.22 -65.04 -113.51
N ALA A 269 61.89 -64.95 -113.58
CA ALA A 269 61.08 -65.74 -114.50
C ALA A 269 61.42 -65.43 -115.96
N ALA A 270 61.48 -64.16 -116.35
CA ALA A 270 61.85 -63.70 -117.69
C ALA A 270 63.29 -64.09 -118.07
N LEU A 271 64.22 -64.09 -117.10
CA LEU A 271 65.58 -64.60 -117.28
C LEU A 271 65.58 -66.13 -117.41
N THR A 272 64.72 -66.88 -116.69
CA THR A 272 64.60 -68.32 -116.91
C THR A 272 63.94 -68.68 -118.24
N THR A 273 62.96 -67.90 -118.73
CA THR A 273 62.41 -68.09 -120.08
C THR A 273 63.45 -67.74 -121.13
N LEU A 274 64.15 -66.61 -121.02
CA LEU A 274 65.23 -66.22 -121.93
C LEU A 274 66.42 -67.20 -121.91
N VAL A 275 66.76 -67.79 -120.75
CA VAL A 275 67.74 -68.88 -120.66
C VAL A 275 67.18 -70.18 -121.26
N SER A 276 65.87 -70.44 -121.20
CA SER A 276 65.25 -71.57 -121.90
C SER A 276 65.22 -71.37 -123.42
N GLU A 277 65.01 -70.14 -123.89
CA GLU A 277 65.08 -69.73 -125.31
C GLU A 277 66.51 -69.78 -125.83
N GLN A 278 67.50 -69.31 -125.05
CA GLN A 278 68.92 -69.48 -125.36
C GLN A 278 69.32 -70.95 -125.38
N ARG A 279 68.78 -71.80 -124.48
CA ARG A 279 68.98 -73.25 -124.54
C ARG A 279 68.31 -73.88 -125.75
N ALA A 280 67.13 -73.41 -126.16
CA ALA A 280 66.46 -73.86 -127.38
C ALA A 280 67.25 -73.44 -128.65
N LEU A 281 67.79 -72.22 -128.69
CA LEU A 281 68.66 -71.72 -129.77
C LEU A 281 70.01 -72.44 -129.81
N LEU A 282 70.61 -72.75 -128.66
CA LEU A 282 71.80 -73.60 -128.58
C LEU A 282 71.48 -75.04 -128.98
N GLN A 283 70.29 -75.56 -128.69
CA GLN A 283 69.84 -76.87 -129.15
C GLN A 283 69.56 -76.90 -130.66
N THR A 284 69.01 -75.84 -131.27
CA THR A 284 68.86 -75.79 -132.74
C THR A 284 70.19 -75.60 -133.45
N MET A 285 71.18 -74.92 -132.84
CA MET A 285 72.55 -74.90 -133.36
C MET A 285 73.31 -76.21 -133.15
N GLN A 286 73.13 -76.90 -132.01
CA GLN A 286 73.76 -78.19 -131.71
C GLN A 286 73.03 -79.39 -132.34
N ALA A 287 71.87 -79.18 -132.96
CA ALA A 287 71.21 -80.17 -133.82
C ALA A 287 71.95 -80.38 -135.16
N ALA A 288 72.97 -79.58 -135.46
CA ALA A 288 73.90 -79.79 -136.58
C ALA A 288 74.98 -80.84 -136.25
N GLN A 289 74.54 -82.10 -136.17
CA GLN A 289 75.34 -83.35 -136.04
C GLN A 289 75.90 -83.70 -134.64
N PRO A 290 75.99 -85.01 -134.28
CA PRO A 290 75.27 -85.44 -133.07
C PRO A 290 75.97 -86.46 -132.13
N ALA A 291 75.33 -86.67 -130.97
CA ALA A 291 75.28 -87.92 -130.18
C ALA A 291 76.57 -88.43 -129.48
N GLN A 292 76.53 -89.20 -128.38
CA GLN A 292 75.45 -89.43 -127.38
C GLN A 292 76.09 -89.85 -126.04
N ALA A 293 75.61 -89.27 -124.93
CA ALA A 293 76.01 -89.58 -123.54
C ALA A 293 74.88 -89.10 -122.58
N ALA A 294 74.84 -89.39 -121.26
CA ALA A 294 75.79 -90.07 -120.37
C ALA A 294 75.04 -90.91 -119.30
N THR A 295 75.72 -91.34 -118.23
CA THR A 295 75.19 -92.23 -117.17
C THR A 295 75.54 -91.76 -115.74
N HIS A 296 74.81 -92.28 -114.73
CA HIS A 296 75.03 -92.14 -113.27
C HIS A 296 74.76 -90.74 -112.65
N GLY A 297 74.42 -90.61 -111.35
CA GLY A 297 73.99 -91.61 -110.36
C GLY A 297 73.95 -91.10 -108.90
N ALA A 298 73.31 -91.89 -108.01
CA ALA A 298 73.48 -91.99 -106.54
C ALA A 298 73.18 -90.82 -105.56
N ALA A 299 72.48 -91.20 -104.46
CA ALA A 299 72.75 -90.85 -103.04
C ALA A 299 72.56 -89.40 -102.50
N SER A 300 72.32 -89.14 -101.19
CA SER A 300 71.75 -89.96 -100.09
C SER A 300 71.44 -89.10 -98.82
N ALA A 301 70.68 -89.70 -97.88
CA ALA A 301 70.71 -89.50 -96.42
C ALA A 301 70.08 -88.26 -95.70
N THR A 302 69.28 -88.60 -94.68
CA THR A 302 68.91 -87.87 -93.43
C THR A 302 70.13 -87.77 -92.45
N PRO A 303 70.11 -87.17 -91.21
CA PRO A 303 68.96 -86.99 -90.27
C PRO A 303 68.93 -85.81 -89.23
N GLY A 304 67.76 -85.64 -88.58
CA GLY A 304 67.64 -85.23 -87.15
C GLY A 304 67.71 -83.72 -86.78
N ARG A 305 67.63 -83.28 -85.50
CA ARG A 305 67.10 -83.84 -84.22
C ARG A 305 67.25 -82.81 -83.05
N ARG A 306 66.33 -82.77 -82.06
CA ARG A 306 66.41 -82.04 -80.73
C ARG A 306 66.43 -80.48 -80.84
N ARG A 307 66.27 -79.61 -79.81
CA ARG A 307 65.77 -79.56 -78.39
C ARG A 307 65.27 -78.09 -78.11
N ARG A 308 64.86 -77.54 -76.95
CA ARG A 308 64.72 -77.90 -75.51
C ARG A 308 63.49 -77.16 -74.89
N THR A 309 63.00 -77.63 -73.74
CA THR A 309 61.99 -77.02 -72.85
C THR A 309 62.50 -75.95 -71.87
N SER A 310 61.62 -74.99 -71.50
CA SER A 310 61.50 -74.35 -70.17
C SER A 310 60.35 -73.31 -70.17
N ALA A 311 59.71 -72.88 -69.07
CA ALA A 311 59.34 -73.47 -67.78
C ALA A 311 58.49 -72.40 -67.03
N THR A 312 57.48 -72.77 -66.23
CA THR A 312 56.71 -71.83 -65.38
C THR A 312 57.35 -71.65 -63.99
N PRO A 313 57.17 -70.48 -63.34
CA PRO A 313 56.26 -70.34 -62.19
C PRO A 313 55.25 -69.18 -62.39
N SER A 314 54.10 -69.01 -61.71
CA SER A 314 53.60 -69.30 -60.34
C SER A 314 53.54 -68.04 -59.44
N VAL A 315 52.79 -68.13 -58.32
CA VAL A 315 52.34 -67.04 -57.40
C VAL A 315 51.24 -66.16 -58.03
N ALA A 316 49.96 -66.10 -57.61
CA ALA A 316 49.17 -66.44 -56.39
C ALA A 316 48.78 -65.23 -55.51
N THR A 317 47.48 -65.14 -55.19
CA THR A 317 46.79 -64.14 -54.34
C THR A 317 46.98 -64.39 -52.84
N PRO A 318 46.89 -63.35 -51.98
CA PRO A 318 45.62 -62.95 -51.32
C PRO A 318 45.38 -61.40 -51.40
N SER A 319 44.23 -60.79 -51.06
CA SER A 319 43.16 -61.03 -50.05
C SER A 319 43.57 -60.63 -48.60
N PRO A 320 42.65 -60.30 -47.67
CA PRO A 320 41.70 -59.17 -47.71
C PRO A 320 41.66 -58.37 -46.38
N ALA A 321 40.54 -57.69 -46.10
CA ALA A 321 40.06 -57.17 -44.80
C ALA A 321 40.58 -55.79 -44.31
N GLY A 322 39.68 -55.05 -43.64
CA GLY A 322 39.97 -53.75 -43.02
C GLY A 322 38.77 -52.80 -42.77
N PRO A 323 37.64 -53.23 -42.15
CA PRO A 323 36.61 -52.30 -41.68
C PRO A 323 37.00 -51.68 -40.32
N VAL A 324 36.45 -50.51 -40.00
CA VAL A 324 35.91 -50.13 -38.66
C VAL A 324 35.33 -48.72 -38.74
N ALA A 325 34.18 -48.50 -38.10
CA ALA A 325 33.58 -47.18 -37.94
C ALA A 325 33.98 -46.55 -36.59
N GLN A 326 34.06 -45.23 -36.51
CA GLN A 326 33.96 -44.53 -35.23
C GLN A 326 33.32 -43.15 -35.39
N ALA A 327 32.17 -42.95 -34.74
CA ALA A 327 31.54 -41.64 -34.63
C ALA A 327 32.21 -40.82 -33.51
N ARG A 328 32.24 -39.49 -33.63
CA ARG A 328 32.49 -38.65 -32.44
C ARG A 328 31.65 -37.38 -32.37
N ARG A 329 30.63 -37.49 -31.53
CA ARG A 329 29.68 -36.45 -31.09
C ARG A 329 30.37 -35.43 -30.18
N LYS A 330 30.41 -34.16 -30.59
CA LYS A 330 30.50 -32.94 -29.76
C LYS A 330 29.62 -31.88 -30.45
N ALA A 331 28.67 -31.18 -29.84
CA ALA A 331 28.37 -30.92 -28.43
C ALA A 331 29.37 -30.01 -27.72
N ARG A 332 29.40 -28.74 -28.16
CA ARG A 332 29.38 -27.57 -27.28
C ARG A 332 28.76 -26.38 -28.01
#